data_AF-A0A8C4GJL9-F1
#
_entry.id   AF-A0A8C4GJL9-F1
#
_cell.length_a   1.000
_cell.length_b   1.000
_cell.length_c   1.000
_cell.angle_alpha   90.00
_cell.angle_beta   90.00
_cell.angle_gamma   90.00
#
_symmetry.space_group_name_H-M   'P 1'
#
loop_
_entity.id
_entity.type
_entity.pdbx_description
1 polymer ?
#
loop_
_entity_poly.entity_id
_entity_poly.type
_entity_poly.pdbx_seq_one_letter_code
_entity_poly.pdbx_strand_id
1 'polypeptide(L)'
;MTAIKNLKGVLLLTCLLLTGTYSCLFFIYSSSPLTETFVFPGVSTILPCTKLVSSDCSLIFWTFYKGGQVLYNLVNEGQVNADSDKASRMSITSNCFLSISDLRVEDAGSYVCLKQGDAITDVYLSLLTITSLSTITNLQPGGNLTLNCVLFTFYDAGSCKYSSGFNLNWANEDGTMLLKDILTIKLTKKTRQKFNK
;
A
#
# COMPACT_ATOMS: atom_id res chain seq x y z
N MET A 1 15.17 2.64 21.39
CA MET A 1 14.74 1.55 20.50
C MET A 1 14.54 2.15 19.11
N THR A 2 15.50 1.93 18.21
CA THR A 2 15.52 2.54 16.88
C THR A 2 14.50 1.81 16.00
N ALA A 3 13.42 2.49 15.60
CA ALA A 3 12.41 1.88 14.75
C ALA A 3 13.03 1.57 13.37
N ILE A 4 13.12 0.29 13.02
CA ILE A 4 13.64 -0.16 11.72
C ILE A 4 12.64 0.29 10.65
N LYS A 5 13.07 1.17 9.74
CA LYS A 5 12.27 1.65 8.61
C LYS A 5 12.41 0.64 7.48
N ASN A 6 11.32 -0.03 7.12
CA ASN A 6 11.29 -0.95 5.99
C ASN A 6 10.78 -0.22 4.74
N LEU A 7 11.45 -0.41 3.60
CA LEU A 7 10.94 0.08 2.32
C LEU A 7 9.69 -0.72 1.96
N LYS A 8 8.55 -0.05 1.80
CA LYS A 8 7.26 -0.70 1.55
C LYS A 8 6.69 -0.37 0.17
N GLY A 9 7.13 0.71 -0.47
CA GLY A 9 6.68 1.06 -1.81
C GLY A 9 7.64 2.00 -2.54
N VAL A 10 7.66 1.89 -3.87
CA VAL A 10 8.39 2.77 -4.78
C VAL A 10 7.39 3.37 -5.75
N LEU A 11 7.36 4.70 -5.85
CA LEU A 11 6.58 5.40 -6.86
C LEU A 11 7.52 6.00 -7.91
N LEU A 12 7.29 5.63 -9.16
CA LEU A 12 7.97 6.20 -10.32
C LEU A 12 7.07 7.25 -10.96
N LEU A 13 7.35 8.54 -10.77
CA LEU A 13 6.67 9.60 -11.52
C LEU A 13 7.45 9.92 -12.78
N THR A 14 6.94 9.50 -13.94
CA THR A 14 7.49 9.90 -15.25
C THR A 14 6.83 11.19 -15.71
N CYS A 15 7.60 12.26 -15.81
CA CYS A 15 7.17 13.53 -16.40
C CYS A 15 7.77 13.65 -17.81
N LEU A 16 6.91 13.72 -18.83
CA LEU A 16 7.30 14.12 -20.18
C LEU A 16 7.44 15.64 -20.22
N LEU A 17 8.66 16.13 -20.36
CA LEU A 17 8.94 17.53 -20.63
C LEU A 17 9.38 17.71 -22.07
N LEU A 18 9.23 18.93 -22.60
CA LEU A 18 9.68 19.32 -23.94
C LEU A 18 11.19 19.03 -24.18
N THR A 19 11.97 18.86 -23.11
CA THR A 19 13.42 18.58 -23.17
C THR A 19 13.79 17.12 -22.88
N GLY A 20 12.82 16.23 -22.68
CA GLY A 20 13.03 14.79 -22.43
C GLY A 20 12.09 14.21 -21.35
N THR A 21 12.16 12.88 -21.16
CA THR A 21 11.48 12.17 -20.07
C THR A 21 12.30 12.27 -18.79
N TYR A 22 11.72 12.84 -17.74
CA TYR A 22 12.31 12.89 -16.41
C TYR A 22 11.55 11.93 -15.50
N SER A 23 12.28 11.12 -14.74
CA SER A 23 11.69 10.25 -13.74
C SER A 23 12.07 10.77 -12.36
N CYS A 24 11.10 10.91 -11.48
CA CYS A 24 11.34 11.09 -10.06
C CYS A 24 10.97 9.80 -9.34
N LEU A 25 11.95 9.17 -8.69
CA LEU A 25 11.71 8.06 -7.78
C LEU A 25 11.40 8.60 -6.39
N PHE A 26 10.26 8.20 -5.84
CA PHE A 26 9.90 8.46 -4.46
C PHE A 26 9.77 7.15 -3.70
N PHE A 27 10.47 7.07 -2.59
CA PHE A 27 10.42 5.93 -1.70
C PHE A 27 9.50 6.18 -0.52
N ILE A 28 8.82 5.12 -0.12
CA ILE A 28 7.84 5.14 0.94
C ILE A 28 8.24 4.10 1.98
N TYR A 29 8.46 4.58 3.21
CA TYR A 29 8.93 3.78 4.33
C TYR A 29 7.86 3.71 5.42
N SER A 30 7.72 2.55 6.05
CA SER A 30 6.94 2.38 7.29
C SER A 30 7.82 1.84 8.42
N SER A 31 7.43 2.13 9.65
CA SER A 31 8.12 1.71 10.88
C SER A 31 7.18 0.99 11.85
N SER A 32 6.21 0.23 11.34
CA SER A 32 5.20 -0.46 12.14
C SER A 32 5.63 -1.89 12.55
N PRO A 33 5.28 -2.34 13.77
CA PRO A 33 5.58 -3.69 14.26
C PRO A 33 4.51 -4.75 13.93
N LEU A 34 3.37 -4.35 13.33
CA LEU A 34 2.27 -5.25 12.96
C LEU A 34 2.53 -5.93 11.60
N THR A 35 1.84 -7.05 11.34
CA THR A 35 1.72 -7.68 10.01
C THR A 35 0.92 -6.78 9.06
N GLU A 36 1.53 -5.65 8.69
CA GLU A 36 0.95 -4.63 7.84
C GLU A 36 1.46 -4.72 6.41
N THR A 37 0.51 -4.73 5.50
CA THR A 37 0.74 -4.73 4.05
C THR A 37 0.28 -3.39 3.48
N PHE A 38 1.22 -2.66 2.90
CA PHE A 38 0.96 -1.39 2.20
C PHE A 38 1.00 -1.65 0.70
N VAL A 39 -0.08 -1.30 0.01
CA VAL A 39 -0.25 -1.56 -1.42
C VAL A 39 -0.95 -0.40 -2.11
N PHE A 40 -0.71 -0.26 -3.40
CA PHE A 40 -1.41 0.71 -4.23
C PHE A 40 -2.71 0.10 -4.78
N PRO A 41 -3.76 0.89 -5.03
CA PRO A 41 -4.93 0.38 -5.76
C PRO A 41 -4.55 -0.18 -7.13
N GLY A 42 -5.34 -1.15 -7.60
CA GLY A 42 -5.16 -1.83 -8.89
C GLY A 42 -4.09 -2.93 -8.89
N VAL A 43 -3.29 -3.08 -7.81
CA VAL A 43 -2.32 -4.18 -7.68
C VAL A 43 -2.96 -5.40 -7.01
N SER A 44 -2.29 -6.54 -7.10
CA SER A 44 -2.67 -7.76 -6.38
C SER A 44 -1.76 -7.98 -5.17
N THR A 45 -2.28 -8.62 -4.12
CA THR A 45 -1.54 -8.97 -2.92
C THR A 45 -1.90 -10.36 -2.41
N ILE A 46 -1.02 -10.94 -1.59
CA ILE A 46 -1.24 -12.21 -0.89
C ILE A 46 -1.11 -11.94 0.61
N LEU A 47 -2.19 -12.18 1.35
CA LEU A 47 -2.25 -12.04 2.79
C LEU A 47 -1.91 -13.38 3.44
N PRO A 48 -0.82 -13.45 4.23
CA PRO A 48 -0.34 -14.71 4.75
C PRO A 48 -1.16 -15.17 5.96
N CYS A 49 -1.31 -16.49 6.10
CA CYS A 49 -1.84 -17.13 7.31
C CYS A 49 -0.72 -17.98 7.91
N THR A 50 0.12 -17.40 8.77
CA THR A 50 1.48 -17.90 9.04
C THR A 50 1.56 -18.94 10.15
N LYS A 51 0.51 -19.12 10.96
CA LYS A 51 0.49 -20.09 12.07
C LYS A 51 -0.18 -21.42 11.72
N LEU A 52 -0.20 -21.75 10.43
CA LEU A 52 -0.73 -23.02 9.93
C LEU A 52 0.18 -24.18 10.32
N VAL A 53 -0.44 -25.26 10.81
CA VAL A 53 0.24 -26.52 11.15
C VAL A 53 0.08 -27.55 10.01
N SER A 54 -0.87 -27.33 9.08
CA SER A 54 -1.19 -28.20 7.96
C SER A 54 -1.52 -27.37 6.71
N SER A 55 -1.29 -27.95 5.52
CA SER A 55 -1.66 -27.37 4.22
C SER A 55 -3.11 -27.65 3.82
N ASP A 56 -3.89 -28.34 4.66
CA ASP A 56 -5.32 -28.52 4.44
C ASP A 56 -6.08 -27.24 4.80
N CYS A 57 -6.65 -26.59 3.78
CA CYS A 57 -7.42 -25.36 3.91
C CYS A 57 -8.87 -25.59 4.35
N SER A 58 -9.35 -26.84 4.45
CA SER A 58 -10.74 -27.17 4.85
C SER A 58 -11.13 -26.62 6.22
N LEU A 59 -10.15 -26.31 7.07
CA LEU A 59 -10.36 -25.76 8.41
C LEU A 59 -10.20 -24.24 8.48
N ILE A 60 -9.91 -23.60 7.34
CA ILE A 60 -9.50 -22.20 7.27
C ILE A 60 -10.65 -21.29 6.87
N PHE A 61 -10.79 -20.24 7.64
CA PHE A 61 -11.77 -19.18 7.43
C PHE A 61 -11.06 -17.85 7.34
N TRP A 62 -11.63 -16.92 6.58
CA TRP A 62 -11.19 -15.54 6.55
C TRP A 62 -12.36 -14.62 6.84
N THR A 63 -12.18 -13.70 7.78
CA THR A 63 -13.16 -12.67 8.13
C THR A 63 -12.55 -11.30 7.90
N PHE A 64 -13.35 -10.41 7.30
CA PHE A 64 -12.96 -9.03 7.05
C PHE A 64 -13.65 -8.06 8.01
N TYR A 65 -12.85 -7.15 8.56
CA TYR A 65 -13.28 -6.12 9.48
C TYR A 65 -12.91 -4.74 8.95
N LYS A 66 -13.80 -3.77 9.17
CA LYS A 66 -13.56 -2.34 8.90
C LYS A 66 -14.24 -1.47 9.93
N GLY A 67 -13.53 -0.48 10.47
CA GLY A 67 -14.09 0.43 11.48
C GLY A 67 -14.67 -0.28 12.70
N GLY A 68 -14.11 -1.44 13.08
CA GLY A 68 -14.62 -2.26 14.20
C GLY A 68 -15.87 -3.09 13.90
N GLN A 69 -16.39 -3.06 12.67
CA GLN A 69 -17.53 -3.90 12.26
C GLN A 69 -17.04 -5.15 11.52
N VAL A 70 -17.61 -6.32 11.88
CA VAL A 70 -17.50 -7.53 11.06
C VAL A 70 -18.33 -7.27 9.82
N LEU A 71 -17.67 -7.19 8.67
CA LEU A 71 -18.40 -6.94 7.44
C LEU A 71 -18.76 -8.25 6.75
N TYR A 72 -17.85 -9.22 6.56
CA TYR A 72 -18.18 -10.48 5.87
C TYR A 72 -17.22 -11.64 6.17
N ASN A 73 -17.72 -12.88 6.10
CA ASN A 73 -16.91 -14.10 5.98
C ASN A 73 -16.51 -14.28 4.51
N LEU A 74 -15.26 -13.95 4.20
CA LEU A 74 -14.71 -13.95 2.84
C LEU A 74 -14.42 -15.37 2.33
N VAL A 75 -14.00 -16.25 3.23
CA VAL A 75 -13.61 -17.62 2.92
C VAL A 75 -14.16 -18.52 4.01
N ASN A 76 -14.81 -19.62 3.60
CA ASN A 76 -15.29 -20.67 4.49
C ASN A 76 -14.65 -21.98 4.06
N GLU A 77 -14.00 -22.68 4.99
CA GLU A 77 -13.40 -24.00 4.74
C GLU A 77 -12.46 -24.02 3.52
N GLY A 78 -11.67 -22.94 3.36
CA GLY A 78 -10.72 -22.80 2.26
C GLY A 78 -11.35 -22.41 0.91
N GLN A 79 -12.66 -22.18 0.86
CA GLN A 79 -13.36 -21.75 -0.34
C GLN A 79 -13.84 -20.31 -0.22
N VAL A 80 -13.60 -19.51 -1.26
CA VAL A 80 -14.08 -18.12 -1.32
C VAL A 80 -15.61 -18.14 -1.31
N ASN A 81 -16.19 -17.33 -0.43
CA ASN A 81 -17.63 -17.16 -0.35
C ASN A 81 -18.14 -16.38 -1.57
N ALA A 82 -18.98 -17.00 -2.39
CA ALA A 82 -19.51 -16.41 -3.61
C ALA A 82 -20.38 -15.17 -3.36
N ASP A 83 -20.95 -15.02 -2.16
CA ASP A 83 -21.79 -13.88 -1.78
C ASP A 83 -20.96 -12.65 -1.39
N SER A 84 -19.64 -12.78 -1.26
CA SER A 84 -18.78 -11.61 -1.02
C SER A 84 -18.75 -10.70 -2.25
N ASP A 85 -18.88 -9.40 -2.00
CA ASP A 85 -18.68 -8.31 -2.96
C ASP A 85 -17.30 -8.33 -3.65
N LYS A 86 -16.33 -9.05 -3.08
CA LYS A 86 -14.95 -9.18 -3.55
C LYS A 86 -14.65 -10.56 -4.12
N ALA A 87 -15.60 -11.48 -4.14
CA ALA A 87 -15.40 -12.89 -4.48
C ALA A 87 -14.71 -13.08 -5.84
N SER A 88 -15.12 -12.30 -6.86
CA SER A 88 -14.56 -12.39 -8.22
C SER A 88 -13.07 -12.02 -8.31
N ARG A 89 -12.52 -11.37 -7.29
CA ARG A 89 -11.12 -10.93 -7.21
C ARG A 89 -10.29 -11.73 -6.21
N MET A 90 -10.91 -12.66 -5.49
CA MET A 90 -10.29 -13.42 -4.41
C MET A 90 -9.98 -14.87 -4.82
N SER A 91 -8.91 -15.41 -4.27
CA SER A 91 -8.60 -16.83 -4.35
C SER A 91 -7.80 -17.29 -3.14
N ILE A 92 -7.86 -18.60 -2.86
CA ILE A 92 -7.02 -19.24 -1.86
C ILE A 92 -5.85 -19.93 -2.57
N THR A 93 -4.64 -19.63 -2.11
CA THR A 93 -3.42 -20.31 -2.57
C THR A 93 -3.31 -21.71 -1.99
N SER A 94 -2.43 -22.55 -2.53
CA SER A 94 -2.15 -23.90 -2.00
C SER A 94 -1.67 -23.91 -0.54
N ASN A 95 -1.17 -22.79 -0.03
CA ASN A 95 -0.72 -22.62 1.35
C ASN A 95 -1.79 -21.94 2.23
N CYS A 96 -3.05 -21.91 1.78
CA CYS A 96 -4.19 -21.28 2.47
C CYS A 96 -4.07 -19.77 2.69
N PHE A 97 -3.16 -19.11 1.97
CA PHE A 97 -3.05 -17.65 1.97
C PHE A 97 -4.15 -17.05 1.09
N LEU A 98 -4.66 -15.89 1.50
CA LEU A 98 -5.70 -15.18 0.77
C LEU A 98 -5.05 -14.28 -0.28
N SER A 99 -5.31 -14.57 -1.56
CA SER A 99 -4.93 -13.72 -2.67
C SER A 99 -6.09 -12.78 -3.01
N ILE A 100 -5.80 -11.49 -3.17
CA ILE A 100 -6.76 -10.46 -3.58
C ILE A 100 -6.15 -9.72 -4.76
N SER A 101 -6.87 -9.67 -5.88
CA SER A 101 -6.48 -8.96 -7.10
C SER A 101 -7.25 -7.66 -7.29
N ASP A 102 -6.76 -6.76 -8.15
CA ASP A 102 -7.40 -5.48 -8.48
C ASP A 102 -7.87 -4.74 -7.21
N LEU A 103 -6.94 -4.50 -6.29
CA LEU A 103 -7.24 -3.92 -4.99
C LEU A 103 -7.86 -2.54 -5.09
N ARG A 104 -8.86 -2.27 -4.26
CA ARG A 104 -9.59 -1.00 -4.22
C ARG A 104 -9.54 -0.40 -2.83
N VAL A 105 -9.68 0.92 -2.71
CA VAL A 105 -9.54 1.64 -1.42
C VAL A 105 -10.48 1.09 -0.33
N GLU A 106 -11.63 0.53 -0.71
CA GLU A 106 -12.57 -0.15 0.16
C GLU A 106 -12.05 -1.45 0.76
N ASP A 107 -11.06 -2.08 0.12
CA ASP A 107 -10.38 -3.31 0.58
C ASP A 107 -9.45 -3.06 1.76
N ALA A 108 -9.13 -1.81 2.09
CA ALA A 108 -8.39 -1.49 3.31
C ALA A 108 -9.19 -1.91 4.56
N GLY A 109 -8.54 -2.64 5.46
CA GLY A 109 -9.18 -3.25 6.63
C GLY A 109 -8.31 -4.29 7.32
N SER A 110 -8.88 -4.95 8.33
CA SER A 110 -8.27 -6.10 9.00
C SER A 110 -8.83 -7.39 8.39
N TYR A 111 -7.93 -8.29 8.04
CA TYR A 111 -8.22 -9.62 7.52
C TYR A 111 -7.72 -10.63 8.54
N VAL A 112 -8.66 -11.32 9.17
CA VAL A 112 -8.35 -12.30 10.20
C VAL A 112 -8.46 -13.68 9.59
N CYS A 113 -7.36 -14.43 9.63
CA CYS A 113 -7.33 -15.85 9.34
C CYS A 113 -7.69 -16.62 10.60
N LEU A 114 -8.69 -17.48 10.50
CA LEU A 114 -9.14 -18.35 11.58
C LEU A 114 -8.96 -19.81 11.21
N LYS A 115 -8.72 -20.65 12.23
CA LYS A 115 -8.75 -22.10 12.13
C LYS A 115 -9.79 -22.62 13.11
N GLN A 116 -10.82 -23.31 12.61
CA GLN A 116 -11.91 -23.85 13.45
C GLN A 116 -12.53 -22.81 14.42
N GLY A 117 -12.59 -21.54 13.99
CA GLY A 117 -13.13 -20.44 14.80
C GLY A 117 -12.11 -19.68 15.64
N ASP A 118 -10.89 -20.19 15.81
CA ASP A 118 -9.83 -19.51 16.54
C ASP A 118 -8.99 -18.63 15.62
N ALA A 119 -8.84 -17.35 15.97
CA ALA A 119 -7.99 -16.42 15.24
C ALA A 119 -6.52 -16.80 15.37
N ILE A 120 -5.87 -17.11 14.24
CA ILE A 120 -4.46 -17.53 14.21
C ILE A 120 -3.54 -16.48 13.59
N THR A 121 -4.04 -15.63 12.70
CA THR A 121 -3.28 -14.52 12.11
C THR A 121 -4.21 -13.33 11.83
N ASP A 122 -3.76 -12.13 12.15
CA ASP A 122 -4.44 -10.87 11.83
C ASP A 122 -3.53 -10.04 10.92
N VAL A 123 -4.07 -9.61 9.78
CA VAL A 123 -3.35 -8.86 8.76
C VAL A 123 -4.08 -7.54 8.51
N TYR A 124 -3.37 -6.44 8.76
CA TYR A 124 -3.87 -5.10 8.46
C TYR A 124 -3.45 -4.72 7.04
N LEU A 125 -4.42 -4.66 6.15
CA LEU A 125 -4.22 -4.22 4.78
C LEU A 125 -4.50 -2.72 4.71
N SER A 126 -3.47 -1.94 4.37
CA SER A 126 -3.59 -0.50 4.16
C SER A 126 -3.30 -0.15 2.71
N LEU A 127 -4.13 0.72 2.14
CA LEU A 127 -3.99 1.13 0.75
C LEU A 127 -3.54 2.59 0.65
N LEU A 128 -2.54 2.81 -0.19
CA LEU A 128 -1.95 4.12 -0.39
C LEU A 128 -2.35 4.69 -1.74
N THR A 129 -2.88 5.91 -1.73
CA THR A 129 -3.15 6.67 -2.96
C THR A 129 -2.27 7.90 -3.02
N ILE A 130 -1.65 8.09 -4.18
CA ILE A 130 -0.83 9.26 -4.48
C ILE A 130 -1.36 9.86 -5.76
N THR A 131 -1.77 11.14 -5.69
CA THR A 131 -2.32 11.86 -6.83
C THR A 131 -1.54 13.15 -7.05
N SER A 132 -1.24 13.48 -8.31
CA SER A 132 -0.70 14.80 -8.65
C SER A 132 -1.85 15.79 -8.68
N LEU A 133 -1.72 16.88 -7.92
CA LEU A 133 -2.63 18.03 -8.01
C LEU A 133 -2.09 19.10 -8.97
N SER A 134 -0.94 18.87 -9.58
CA SER A 134 -0.28 19.84 -10.46
C SER A 134 -0.74 19.71 -11.89
N THR A 135 -1.05 20.85 -12.53
CA THR A 135 -1.30 20.91 -13.97
C THR A 135 -0.01 20.72 -14.76
N ILE A 136 -0.13 20.29 -16.02
CA ILE A 136 1.01 20.09 -16.94
C ILE A 136 1.91 21.33 -17.02
N THR A 137 1.34 22.53 -16.92
CA THR A 137 2.08 23.81 -16.88
C THR A 137 3.04 23.93 -15.69
N ASN A 138 2.71 23.35 -14.54
CA ASN A 138 3.53 23.37 -13.33
C ASN A 138 4.67 22.35 -13.37
N LEU A 139 4.67 21.44 -14.35
CA LEU A 139 5.72 20.43 -14.52
C LEU A 139 6.94 20.98 -15.27
N GLN A 140 6.96 22.25 -15.69
CA GLN A 140 8.13 22.85 -16.34
C GLN A 140 9.32 23.03 -15.38
N PRO A 141 10.57 23.12 -15.90
CA PRO A 141 11.73 23.46 -15.08
C PRO A 141 11.52 24.78 -14.31
N GLY A 142 11.69 24.74 -12.99
CA GLY A 142 11.42 25.83 -12.06
C GLY A 142 9.99 25.84 -11.50
N GLY A 143 9.10 25.02 -12.07
CA GLY A 143 7.75 24.78 -11.60
C GLY A 143 7.70 23.89 -10.37
N ASN A 144 6.52 23.84 -9.76
CA ASN A 144 6.25 23.19 -8.49
C ASN A 144 5.38 21.96 -8.72
N LEU A 145 5.91 20.78 -8.41
CA LEU A 145 5.11 19.55 -8.33
C LEU A 145 4.52 19.44 -6.94
N THR A 146 3.18 19.37 -6.86
CA THR A 146 2.36 19.13 -5.68
C THR A 146 1.69 17.77 -5.76
N LEU A 147 2.02 16.89 -4.80
CA LEU A 147 1.42 15.56 -4.63
C LEU A 147 0.50 15.54 -3.41
N ASN A 148 -0.62 14.84 -3.53
CA ASN A 148 -1.52 14.51 -2.44
C ASN A 148 -1.37 13.02 -2.07
N CYS A 149 -1.31 12.74 -0.78
CA CYS A 149 -1.14 11.41 -0.22
C CYS A 149 -2.31 11.10 0.72
N VAL A 150 -3.09 10.07 0.39
CA VAL A 150 -4.15 9.58 1.28
C VAL A 150 -3.90 8.11 1.51
N LEU A 151 -3.88 7.73 2.79
CA LEU A 151 -3.79 6.35 3.20
C LEU A 151 -5.12 5.89 3.79
N PHE A 152 -5.58 4.77 3.29
CA PHE A 152 -6.77 4.05 3.74
C PHE A 152 -6.33 2.91 4.65
N THR A 153 -6.89 2.88 5.87
CA THR A 153 -6.56 1.87 6.89
C THR A 153 -7.81 1.16 7.37
N PHE A 154 -7.64 0.27 8.36
CA PHE A 154 -8.73 -0.34 9.08
C PHE A 154 -9.65 0.65 9.82
N TYR A 155 -9.07 1.71 10.39
CA TYR A 155 -9.82 2.67 11.19
C TYR A 155 -10.52 3.70 10.30
N ASP A 156 -9.74 4.36 9.45
CA ASP A 156 -10.22 5.44 8.60
C ASP A 156 -9.26 5.71 7.43
N ALA A 157 -9.68 6.64 6.58
CA ALA A 157 -8.84 7.26 5.56
C ALA A 157 -8.27 8.57 6.11
N GLY A 158 -6.97 8.77 5.98
CA GLY A 158 -6.29 9.94 6.54
C GLY A 158 -5.07 10.39 5.75
N SER A 159 -4.57 11.57 6.12
CA SER A 159 -3.28 12.05 5.62
C SER A 159 -2.17 11.10 6.09
N CYS A 160 -1.27 10.75 5.17
CA CYS A 160 -0.13 9.86 5.42
C CYS A 160 0.78 10.29 6.59
N LYS A 161 0.73 11.56 7.01
CA LYS A 161 1.53 12.10 8.12
C LYS A 161 0.91 11.90 9.51
N TYR A 162 -0.42 11.87 9.62
CA TYR A 162 -1.14 11.91 10.91
C TYR A 162 -1.94 10.66 11.21
N SER A 163 -1.71 9.62 10.44
CA SER A 163 -2.35 8.34 10.59
C SER A 163 -1.98 7.68 11.93
N SER A 164 -2.99 7.23 12.66
CA SER A 164 -2.82 6.55 13.94
C SER A 164 -2.09 5.22 13.74
N GLY A 165 -0.80 5.18 14.07
CA GLY A 165 -0.02 3.94 14.20
C GLY A 165 1.23 3.82 13.32
N PHE A 166 1.46 4.73 12.37
CA PHE A 166 2.64 4.67 11.48
C PHE A 166 3.05 6.04 10.96
N ASN A 167 4.30 6.14 10.49
CA ASN A 167 4.89 7.37 9.97
C ASN A 167 5.37 7.14 8.53
N LEU A 168 4.60 7.65 7.56
CA LEU A 168 4.98 7.63 6.15
C LEU A 168 5.72 8.91 5.81
N ASN A 169 6.93 8.76 5.29
CA ASN A 169 7.76 9.87 4.83
C ASN A 169 8.10 9.70 3.37
N TRP A 170 8.20 10.83 2.70
CA TRP A 170 8.76 10.92 1.37
C TRP A 170 10.27 11.00 1.45
N ALA A 171 10.96 10.38 0.50
CA ALA A 171 12.40 10.55 0.33
C ALA A 171 12.74 10.81 -1.14
N ASN A 172 13.80 11.60 -1.35
CA ASN A 172 14.44 11.75 -2.66
C ASN A 172 15.10 10.43 -3.10
N GLU A 173 15.56 10.38 -4.35
CA GLU A 173 16.29 9.24 -4.92
C GLU A 173 17.53 8.85 -4.09
N ASP A 174 18.17 9.82 -3.43
CA ASP A 174 19.34 9.63 -2.56
C ASP A 174 18.99 9.23 -1.12
N GLY A 175 17.69 9.03 -0.82
CA GLY A 175 17.19 8.66 0.51
C GLY A 175 17.04 9.82 1.49
N THR A 176 17.32 11.07 1.09
CA THR A 176 17.06 12.22 1.97
C THR A 176 15.57 12.42 2.21
N MET A 177 15.17 12.47 3.49
CA MET A 177 13.77 12.57 3.91
C MET A 177 13.22 13.98 3.68
N LEU A 178 12.00 14.07 3.16
CA LEU A 178 11.29 15.31 2.90
C LEU A 178 10.18 15.50 3.93
N LEU A 179 10.12 16.68 4.55
CA LEU A 179 9.35 16.94 5.78
C LEU A 179 7.92 17.48 5.58
N LYS A 180 7.31 17.38 4.39
CA LYS A 180 6.05 18.09 4.07
C LYS A 180 4.89 17.19 3.62
N ASP A 181 3.68 17.56 4.07
CA ASP A 181 2.37 16.98 3.74
C ASP A 181 2.02 17.10 2.26
N ILE A 182 2.26 18.31 1.75
CA ILE A 182 2.26 18.64 0.34
C ILE A 182 3.73 18.82 -0.02
N LEU A 183 4.25 17.85 -0.75
CA LEU A 183 5.54 18.02 -1.40
C LEU A 183 5.34 19.02 -2.52
N THR A 184 5.86 20.23 -2.33
CA THR A 184 6.07 21.19 -3.41
C THR A 184 7.54 21.09 -3.81
N ILE A 185 7.83 20.30 -4.84
CA ILE A 185 9.19 20.11 -5.33
C ILE A 185 9.42 21.07 -6.48
N LYS A 186 10.42 21.93 -6.33
CA LYS A 186 10.88 22.79 -7.43
C LYS A 186 11.64 21.91 -8.42
N LEU A 187 11.13 21.78 -9.63
CA LEU A 187 11.76 20.99 -10.69
C LEU A 187 13.03 21.69 -11.16
N THR A 188 14.18 21.39 -10.55
CA THR A 188 15.46 21.94 -11.00
C THR A 188 15.98 21.16 -12.21
N LYS A 189 16.49 21.87 -13.23
CA LYS A 189 17.25 21.25 -14.33
C LYS A 189 18.45 20.50 -13.71
N LYS A 190 18.41 19.16 -13.64
CA LYS A 190 19.66 18.38 -13.57
C LYS A 190 20.31 18.52 -14.95
N THR A 191 21.36 19.33 -15.02
CA THR A 191 22.26 19.39 -16.18
C THR A 191 22.75 17.96 -16.45
N ARG A 192 22.67 17.53 -17.72
CA ARG A 192 23.24 16.26 -18.19
C ARG A 192 24.67 16.14 -17.63
N GLN A 193 24.92 15.18 -16.74
CA GLN A 193 26.28 14.74 -16.54
C GLN A 193 26.68 14.02 -17.83
N LYS A 194 27.52 14.68 -18.63
CA LYS A 194 28.27 14.02 -19.69
C LYS A 194 29.17 12.97 -19.02
N PHE A 195 28.89 11.71 -19.25
CA PHE A 195 29.94 10.69 -19.17
C PHE A 195 30.85 10.93 -20.37
N ASN A 196 31.96 11.63 -20.14
CA ASN A 196 33.07 11.55 -21.07
C ASN A 196 33.74 10.18 -20.86
N LYS A 197 33.90 9.49 -21.99
CA LYS A 197 34.55 8.19 -22.13
C LYS A 197 36.04 8.27 -21.82
#